data_AF-A0A914EH17-F1
#
_entry.id   AF-A0A914EH17-F1
#
_cell.length_a   1.000
_cell.length_b   1.000
_cell.length_c   1.000
_cell.angle_alpha   90.00
_cell.angle_beta   90.00
_cell.angle_gamma   90.00
#
_symmetry.space_group_name_H-M   'P 1'
#
loop_
_entity.id
_entity.type
_entity.pdbx_description
1 polymer ?
#
loop_
_entity_poly.entity_id
_entity_poly.type
_entity_poly.pdbx_seq_one_letter_code
_entity_poly.pdbx_strand_id
1 'polypeptide(L)'
;MVLEKDGTDWRYSKKGWTSVFLPVTSCSHRTAVPADIDVQSWAGAEQTARVVRLPIAYGLSNPPKQLPLSFPKQISEFLLAHHSNPPVYFIAQFIWYLMRNNKHMEKVLKETEQKIPFGKGPIVGLQIRRTDKIGTEAVFHSVAEYMKWTERWFRIQEYRNNGTAIKRRVFIATDDPNAVKEVNKDYPHYEVFADTGIAQSANVSSRYTDASLYGIITDIQMLSKCDYLVCTFSSNVCRAGYELMQVIKGDPGDLFYSLDDFYYYVGQHPYDEIAVEAYKAEKPDEIDLEVGDSVAITGKYWNGFSKGQNRRTEKTGFYPSYKTREKWNIVDFGIFNS
;
A
#
# COMPACT_ATOMS: atom_id res chain seq x y z
N MET A 1 -10.38 -18.52 -6.78
CA MET A 1 -11.01 -17.89 -5.60
C MET A 1 -12.48 -17.61 -5.92
N VAL A 2 -13.39 -17.92 -4.98
CA VAL A 2 -14.81 -17.56 -5.05
C VAL A 2 -15.16 -16.89 -3.73
N LEU A 3 -15.88 -15.78 -3.75
CA LEU A 3 -16.28 -15.08 -2.53
C LEU A 3 -17.44 -15.82 -1.85
N GLU A 4 -17.44 -15.88 -0.51
CA GLU A 4 -18.58 -16.41 0.24
C GLU A 4 -19.85 -15.65 -0.15
N LYS A 5 -20.91 -16.39 -0.48
CA LYS A 5 -22.20 -15.84 -0.95
C LYS A 5 -22.04 -14.77 -2.05
N ASP A 6 -21.08 -14.97 -2.95
CA ASP A 6 -20.75 -14.04 -4.05
C ASP A 6 -20.42 -12.61 -3.59
N GLY A 7 -19.98 -12.45 -2.34
CA GLY A 7 -19.63 -11.15 -1.76
C GLY A 7 -20.85 -10.25 -1.48
N THR A 8 -22.04 -10.83 -1.35
CA THR A 8 -23.29 -10.08 -1.06
C THR A 8 -23.34 -9.52 0.36
N ASP A 9 -22.63 -10.14 1.31
CA ASP A 9 -22.56 -9.70 2.70
C ASP A 9 -21.38 -8.74 2.91
N TRP A 10 -21.63 -7.43 2.77
CA TRP A 10 -20.60 -6.41 2.94
C TRP A 10 -21.11 -5.17 3.67
N ARG A 11 -20.35 -4.73 4.68
CA ARG A 11 -20.73 -3.57 5.52
C ARG A 11 -20.75 -2.24 4.78
N TYR A 12 -19.95 -2.09 3.72
CA TYR A 12 -19.88 -0.84 2.95
C TYR A 12 -21.04 -0.67 1.96
N SER A 13 -21.61 -1.78 1.48
CA SER A 13 -22.71 -1.73 0.52
C SER A 13 -23.61 -2.94 0.66
N LYS A 14 -24.93 -2.70 0.78
CA LYS A 14 -25.95 -3.76 0.77
C LYS A 14 -26.02 -4.54 -0.54
N LYS A 15 -25.45 -3.98 -1.62
CA LYS A 15 -25.33 -4.65 -2.93
C LYS A 15 -24.08 -5.55 -3.01
N GLY A 16 -23.28 -5.61 -1.96
CA GLY A 16 -22.09 -6.42 -1.91
C GLY A 16 -20.96 -5.92 -2.81
N TRP A 17 -20.04 -6.83 -3.14
CA TRP A 17 -18.87 -6.60 -3.98
C TRP A 17 -19.20 -5.93 -5.33
N THR A 18 -20.27 -6.39 -5.98
CA THR A 18 -20.64 -5.94 -7.33
C THR A 18 -21.26 -4.54 -7.39
N SER A 19 -21.42 -3.89 -6.23
CA SER A 19 -21.78 -2.47 -6.15
C SER A 19 -20.75 -1.57 -6.84
N VAL A 20 -19.47 -1.96 -6.79
CA VAL A 20 -18.34 -1.19 -7.32
C VAL A 20 -17.52 -1.97 -8.35
N PHE A 21 -17.34 -3.27 -8.16
CA PHE A 21 -16.38 -4.06 -8.94
C PHE A 21 -17.07 -5.13 -9.80
N LEU A 22 -16.34 -5.64 -10.78
CA LEU A 22 -16.74 -6.82 -11.53
C LEU A 22 -16.61 -8.07 -10.65
N PRO A 23 -17.41 -9.13 -10.91
CA PRO A 23 -17.22 -10.41 -10.25
C PRO A 23 -15.78 -10.90 -10.36
N VAL A 24 -15.24 -11.44 -9.26
CA VAL A 24 -13.88 -11.99 -9.21
C VAL A 24 -13.70 -13.13 -10.21
N THR A 25 -14.74 -13.92 -10.44
CA THR A 25 -14.74 -15.04 -11.39
C THR A 25 -16.13 -15.17 -12.03
N SER A 26 -16.23 -15.90 -13.13
CA SER A 26 -17.50 -16.24 -13.79
C SER A 26 -18.29 -17.32 -13.03
N CYS A 27 -17.67 -18.05 -12.10
CA CYS A 27 -18.33 -19.06 -11.28
C CYS A 27 -19.02 -18.43 -10.06
N SER A 28 -20.30 -18.74 -9.83
CA SER A 28 -20.99 -18.35 -8.60
C SER A 28 -20.61 -19.26 -7.42
N HIS A 29 -20.76 -18.77 -6.20
CA HIS A 29 -20.56 -19.51 -4.96
C HIS A 29 -21.41 -20.77 -4.94
N ARG A 30 -22.69 -20.69 -5.30
CA ARG A 30 -23.59 -21.85 -5.33
C ARG A 30 -23.12 -22.94 -6.29
N THR A 31 -22.56 -22.57 -7.43
CA THR A 31 -22.05 -23.55 -8.41
C THR A 31 -20.71 -24.14 -7.99
N ALA A 32 -19.82 -23.31 -7.41
CA ALA A 32 -18.51 -23.76 -6.96
C ALA A 32 -18.57 -24.60 -5.67
N VAL A 33 -19.51 -24.26 -4.78
CA VAL A 33 -19.75 -24.84 -3.46
C VAL A 33 -21.19 -25.36 -3.36
N PRO A 34 -21.53 -26.50 -3.99
CA PRO A 34 -22.82 -27.18 -3.82
C PRO A 34 -23.12 -27.55 -2.37
N ALA A 35 -24.38 -27.78 -2.01
CA ALA A 35 -24.77 -28.05 -0.61
C ALA A 35 -24.20 -29.35 -0.03
N ASP A 36 -23.86 -30.31 -0.89
CA ASP A 36 -23.34 -31.64 -0.55
C ASP A 36 -21.81 -31.70 -0.48
N ILE A 37 -21.10 -30.59 -0.78
CA ILE A 37 -19.65 -30.59 -0.64
C ILE A 37 -19.18 -30.40 0.80
N ASP A 38 -18.23 -31.23 1.22
CA ASP A 38 -17.46 -31.01 2.42
C ASP A 38 -16.53 -29.78 2.25
N VAL A 39 -16.88 -28.69 2.92
CA VAL A 39 -16.07 -27.47 2.97
C VAL A 39 -15.17 -27.53 4.19
N GLN A 40 -13.88 -27.77 3.96
CA GLN A 40 -12.91 -27.87 5.05
C GLN A 40 -12.34 -26.50 5.39
N SER A 41 -12.03 -26.28 6.67
CA SER A 41 -11.25 -25.11 7.08
C SER A 41 -9.78 -25.29 6.70
N TRP A 42 -9.08 -24.18 6.48
CA TRP A 42 -7.64 -24.20 6.24
C TRP A 42 -6.89 -24.89 7.38
N ALA A 43 -6.00 -25.81 7.02
CA ALA A 43 -5.10 -26.54 7.92
C ALA A 43 -3.66 -26.61 7.38
N GLY A 44 -3.41 -26.18 6.13
CA GLY A 44 -2.08 -26.12 5.53
C GLY A 44 -2.08 -26.37 4.03
N ALA A 45 -0.95 -26.10 3.37
CA ALA A 45 -0.80 -26.23 1.91
C ALA A 45 -0.91 -27.68 1.40
N GLU A 46 -0.68 -28.67 2.26
CA GLU A 46 -0.77 -30.10 1.93
C GLU A 46 -2.22 -30.63 1.90
N GLN A 47 -3.22 -29.79 2.20
CA GLN A 47 -4.62 -30.19 2.15
C GLN A 47 -5.05 -30.55 0.72
N THR A 48 -5.76 -31.67 0.59
CA THR A 48 -6.28 -32.17 -0.69
C THR A 48 -7.76 -31.85 -0.92
N ALA A 49 -8.40 -31.17 0.04
CA ALA A 49 -9.82 -30.84 -0.04
C ALA A 49 -10.10 -29.94 -1.27
N ARG A 50 -11.18 -30.25 -2.00
CA ARG A 50 -11.57 -29.49 -3.21
C ARG A 50 -11.93 -28.05 -2.90
N VAL A 51 -12.58 -27.81 -1.76
CA VAL A 51 -12.99 -26.48 -1.31
C VAL A 51 -12.46 -26.27 0.11
N VAL A 52 -11.64 -25.24 0.25
CA VAL A 52 -11.05 -24.83 1.52
C VAL A 52 -11.52 -23.41 1.85
N ARG A 53 -12.07 -23.24 3.06
CA ARG A 53 -12.40 -21.93 3.62
C ARG A 53 -11.16 -21.33 4.28
N LEU A 54 -10.70 -20.21 3.74
CA LEU A 54 -9.59 -19.44 4.30
C LEU A 54 -10.09 -18.46 5.38
N PRO A 55 -9.54 -18.51 6.61
CA PRO A 55 -9.79 -17.48 7.61
C PRO A 55 -9.03 -16.18 7.28
N ILE A 56 -9.25 -15.13 8.07
CA ILE A 56 -8.39 -13.94 8.05
C ILE A 56 -6.95 -14.33 8.39
N ALA A 57 -5.96 -13.54 7.92
CA ALA A 57 -4.53 -13.87 8.06
C ALA A 57 -4.10 -14.18 9.52
N TYR A 58 -4.62 -13.45 10.50
CA TYR A 58 -4.33 -13.69 11.93
C TYR A 58 -4.88 -15.03 12.46
N GLY A 59 -5.89 -15.60 11.81
CA GLY A 59 -6.47 -16.90 12.16
C GLY A 59 -5.91 -18.05 11.34
N LEU A 60 -4.87 -17.82 10.53
CA LEU A 60 -4.31 -18.82 9.63
C LEU A 60 -3.33 -19.73 10.39
N SER A 61 -3.75 -20.96 10.71
CA SER A 61 -2.83 -22.01 11.19
C SER A 61 -1.89 -22.45 10.06
N ASN A 62 -0.61 -22.72 10.35
CA ASN A 62 0.38 -23.17 9.36
C ASN A 62 0.44 -22.24 8.12
N PRO A 63 0.91 -20.99 8.29
CA PRO A 63 0.90 -20.02 7.20
C PRO A 63 1.73 -20.51 6.00
N PRO A 64 1.21 -20.38 4.77
CA PRO A 64 1.91 -20.81 3.58
C PRO A 64 3.12 -19.90 3.30
N LYS A 65 4.11 -20.44 2.60
CA LYS A 65 5.31 -19.68 2.20
C LYS A 65 4.98 -18.52 1.26
N GLN A 66 3.85 -18.61 0.54
CA GLN A 66 3.37 -17.65 -0.45
C GLN A 66 2.72 -16.39 0.15
N LEU A 67 2.65 -16.23 1.48
CA LEU A 67 2.25 -14.95 2.07
C LEU A 67 3.26 -13.84 1.72
N PRO A 68 2.81 -12.57 1.64
CA PRO A 68 3.71 -11.42 1.55
C PRO A 68 4.81 -11.46 2.63
N LEU A 69 5.99 -10.89 2.43
CA LEU A 69 6.48 -10.22 1.23
C LEU A 69 7.15 -11.21 0.25
N SER A 70 6.67 -12.47 0.21
CA SER A 70 7.15 -13.44 -0.76
C SER A 70 6.67 -13.13 -2.18
N PHE A 71 7.50 -13.43 -3.18
CA PHE A 71 7.14 -13.36 -4.60
C PHE A 71 7.67 -14.57 -5.39
N PRO A 72 7.14 -14.84 -6.59
CA PRO A 72 7.37 -16.11 -7.27
C PRO A 72 8.78 -16.24 -7.84
N LYS A 73 9.42 -17.37 -7.55
CA LYS A 73 10.73 -17.76 -8.09
C LYS A 73 10.76 -17.77 -9.61
N GLN A 74 9.66 -18.16 -10.26
CA GLN A 74 9.59 -18.29 -11.71
C GLN A 74 9.76 -16.97 -12.45
N ILE A 75 9.40 -15.85 -11.82
CA ILE A 75 9.53 -14.51 -12.41
C ILE A 75 10.51 -13.63 -11.61
N SER A 76 11.24 -14.21 -10.65
CA SER A 76 12.02 -13.41 -9.70
C SER A 76 13.18 -12.69 -10.37
N GLU A 77 13.88 -13.34 -11.30
CA GLU A 77 14.98 -12.71 -12.04
C GLU A 77 14.49 -11.50 -12.83
N PHE A 78 13.35 -11.62 -13.51
CA PHE A 78 12.74 -10.52 -14.25
C PHE A 78 12.35 -9.38 -13.31
N LEU A 79 11.64 -9.66 -12.22
CA LEU A 79 11.20 -8.61 -11.30
C LEU A 79 12.38 -7.90 -10.62
N LEU A 80 13.40 -8.65 -10.18
CA LEU A 80 14.60 -8.08 -9.56
C LEU A 80 15.39 -7.18 -10.53
N ALA A 81 15.34 -7.46 -11.83
CA ALA A 81 16.02 -6.66 -12.83
C ALA A 81 15.25 -5.39 -13.23
N HIS A 82 13.92 -5.34 -13.03
CA HIS A 82 13.06 -4.30 -13.59
C HIS A 82 12.25 -3.51 -12.56
N HIS A 83 12.29 -3.89 -11.29
CA HIS A 83 11.44 -3.26 -10.28
C HIS A 83 12.16 -3.12 -8.94
N SER A 84 12.13 -1.91 -8.38
CA SER A 84 12.83 -1.56 -7.13
C SER A 84 12.18 -2.21 -5.90
N ASN A 85 10.93 -2.65 -6.01
CA ASN A 85 10.23 -3.39 -4.96
C ASN A 85 9.40 -4.59 -5.49
N PRO A 86 10.04 -5.73 -5.83
CA PRO A 86 9.37 -6.89 -6.44
C PRO A 86 8.18 -7.46 -5.66
N PRO A 87 8.22 -7.60 -4.32
CA PRO A 87 7.07 -8.06 -3.55
C PRO A 87 5.82 -7.21 -3.74
N VAL A 88 5.97 -5.88 -3.69
CA VAL A 88 4.81 -4.97 -3.82
C VAL A 88 4.23 -5.01 -5.22
N TYR A 89 5.09 -5.07 -6.25
CA TYR A 89 4.62 -5.25 -7.62
C TYR A 89 3.79 -6.53 -7.77
N PHE A 90 4.24 -7.64 -7.17
CA PHE A 90 3.51 -8.90 -7.22
C PHE A 90 2.16 -8.82 -6.48
N ILE A 91 2.13 -8.23 -5.28
CA ILE A 91 0.89 -7.97 -4.52
C ILE A 91 -0.08 -7.10 -5.34
N ALA A 92 0.44 -6.09 -6.02
CA ALA A 92 -0.36 -5.15 -6.80
C ALA A 92 -1.12 -5.82 -7.96
N GLN A 93 -0.62 -6.93 -8.53
CA GLN A 93 -1.34 -7.69 -9.57
C GLN A 93 -2.69 -8.20 -9.07
N PHE A 94 -2.77 -8.63 -7.80
CA PHE A 94 -4.02 -9.10 -7.21
C PHE A 94 -5.00 -7.95 -7.01
N ILE A 95 -4.52 -6.83 -6.48
CA ILE A 95 -5.34 -5.65 -6.23
C ILE A 95 -5.86 -5.08 -7.54
N TRP A 96 -5.01 -4.99 -8.57
CA TRP A 96 -5.40 -4.58 -9.91
C TRP A 96 -6.53 -5.44 -10.50
N TYR A 97 -6.42 -6.77 -10.36
CA TYR A 97 -7.45 -7.69 -10.84
C TYR A 97 -8.76 -7.60 -10.04
N LEU A 98 -8.67 -7.47 -8.72
CA LEU A 98 -9.81 -7.37 -7.83
C LEU A 98 -10.55 -6.04 -8.04
N MET A 99 -9.83 -4.93 -8.22
CA MET A 99 -10.40 -3.60 -8.37
C MET A 99 -10.85 -3.26 -9.80
N ARG A 100 -11.17 -4.27 -10.64
CA ARG A 100 -11.78 -4.04 -11.94
C ARG A 100 -13.17 -3.42 -11.74
N ASN A 101 -13.29 -2.17 -12.13
CA ASN A 101 -14.49 -1.35 -11.91
C ASN A 101 -15.68 -1.85 -12.73
N ASN A 102 -16.90 -1.74 -12.19
CA ASN A 102 -18.11 -1.88 -12.97
C ASN A 102 -18.40 -0.59 -13.79
N LYS A 103 -19.36 -0.65 -14.73
CA LYS A 103 -19.69 0.49 -15.62
C LYS A 103 -20.02 1.79 -14.88
N HIS A 104 -20.64 1.70 -13.70
CA HIS A 104 -20.99 2.89 -12.93
C HIS A 104 -19.74 3.52 -12.32
N MET A 105 -18.90 2.71 -11.68
CA MET A 105 -17.66 3.17 -11.06
C MET A 105 -16.68 3.71 -12.12
N GLU A 106 -16.57 3.07 -13.28
CA GLU A 106 -15.77 3.58 -14.42
C GLU A 106 -16.20 5.00 -14.84
N LYS A 107 -17.51 5.26 -14.88
CA LYS A 107 -18.05 6.59 -15.20
C LYS A 107 -17.65 7.61 -14.14
N VAL A 108 -17.83 7.28 -12.85
CA VAL A 108 -17.43 8.15 -11.72
C VAL A 108 -15.95 8.49 -11.79
N LEU A 109 -15.09 7.49 -12.01
CA LEU A 109 -13.64 7.68 -12.10
C LEU A 109 -13.25 8.55 -13.28
N LYS A 110 -13.86 8.33 -14.46
CA LYS A 110 -13.58 9.13 -15.65
C LYS A 110 -14.00 10.59 -15.46
N GLU A 111 -15.14 10.84 -14.85
CA GLU A 111 -15.62 12.20 -14.54
C GLU A 111 -14.71 12.91 -13.53
N THR A 112 -14.18 12.19 -12.54
CA THR A 112 -13.22 12.75 -11.57
C THR A 112 -11.86 13.01 -12.22
N GLU A 113 -11.36 12.05 -12.99
CA GLU A 113 -10.06 12.16 -13.68
C GLU A 113 -10.03 13.35 -14.64
N GLN A 114 -11.14 13.67 -15.32
CA GLN A 114 -11.23 14.85 -16.20
C GLN A 114 -11.05 16.19 -15.48
N LYS A 115 -11.29 16.23 -14.15
CA LYS A 115 -11.13 17.44 -13.33
C LYS A 115 -9.69 17.63 -12.86
N ILE A 116 -8.86 16.59 -12.94
CA ILE A 116 -7.47 16.62 -12.49
C ILE A 116 -6.59 16.65 -13.75
N PRO A 117 -5.64 17.60 -13.86
CA PRO A 117 -4.86 17.80 -15.09
C PRO A 117 -3.70 16.79 -15.19
N PHE A 118 -3.97 15.49 -15.01
CA PHE A 118 -2.99 14.44 -15.24
C PHE A 118 -2.37 14.58 -16.64
N GLY A 119 -1.06 14.39 -16.74
CA GLY A 119 -0.31 14.57 -17.99
C GLY A 119 0.04 16.01 -18.37
N LYS A 120 -0.51 17.05 -17.69
CA LYS A 120 -0.11 18.46 -17.90
C LYS A 120 1.06 18.91 -17.01
N GLY A 121 1.83 17.95 -16.50
CA GLY A 121 2.89 18.15 -15.54
C GLY A 121 2.63 17.38 -14.23
N PRO A 122 3.61 17.42 -13.31
CA PRO A 122 3.61 16.55 -12.16
C PRO A 122 2.55 16.92 -11.11
N ILE A 123 2.00 15.90 -10.46
CA ILE A 123 1.05 16.00 -9.35
C ILE A 123 1.53 15.13 -8.20
N VAL A 124 1.64 15.69 -6.99
CA VAL A 124 1.95 14.91 -5.78
C VAL A 124 0.63 14.53 -5.08
N GLY A 125 0.45 13.24 -4.80
CA GLY A 125 -0.69 12.72 -4.06
C GLY A 125 -0.45 12.76 -2.56
N LEU A 126 -1.34 13.41 -1.81
CA LEU A 126 -1.30 13.51 -0.36
C LEU A 126 -2.43 12.67 0.23
N GLN A 127 -2.10 11.66 1.03
CA GLN A 127 -3.09 10.94 1.83
C GLN A 127 -2.94 11.36 3.29
N ILE A 128 -3.80 12.28 3.72
CA ILE A 128 -3.78 12.86 5.07
C ILE A 128 -4.86 12.17 5.89
N ARG A 129 -4.47 11.44 6.95
CA ARG A 129 -5.38 10.71 7.82
C ARG A 129 -5.42 11.37 9.20
N ARG A 130 -6.59 11.86 9.63
CA ARG A 130 -6.73 12.63 10.89
C ARG A 130 -7.81 12.16 11.86
N THR A 131 -8.79 11.34 11.48
CA THR A 131 -9.93 11.08 12.40
C THR A 131 -9.63 10.01 13.48
N ASP A 132 -10.30 8.86 13.44
CA ASP A 132 -10.34 7.80 14.46
C ASP A 132 -9.01 7.06 14.72
N LYS A 133 -7.96 7.44 14.00
CA LYS A 133 -6.66 6.74 14.03
C LYS A 133 -5.61 7.48 14.86
N ILE A 134 -5.81 8.76 15.17
CA ILE A 134 -4.92 9.50 16.06
C ILE A 134 -5.04 8.94 17.47
N GLY A 135 -3.92 8.45 18.02
CA GLY A 135 -3.83 7.95 19.40
C GLY A 135 -4.19 6.47 19.59
N THR A 136 -4.56 5.76 18.53
CA THR A 136 -4.80 4.30 18.55
C THR A 136 -3.87 3.56 17.58
N GLU A 137 -3.79 4.02 16.34
CA GLU A 137 -3.05 3.33 15.26
C GLU A 137 -2.01 4.21 14.56
N ALA A 138 -2.10 5.54 14.69
CA ALA A 138 -1.16 6.49 14.11
C ALA A 138 -0.99 7.73 15.00
N VAL A 139 0.12 8.45 14.77
CA VAL A 139 0.39 9.76 15.39
C VAL A 139 -0.23 10.85 14.52
N PHE A 140 -0.66 11.95 15.12
CA PHE A 140 -1.09 13.13 14.36
C PHE A 140 0.10 13.72 13.60
N HIS A 141 -0.06 13.87 12.28
CA HIS A 141 0.87 14.59 11.43
C HIS A 141 0.23 15.88 10.91
N SER A 142 0.93 17.01 11.07
CA SER A 142 0.47 18.32 10.58
C SER A 142 0.54 18.39 9.05
N VAL A 143 -0.29 19.22 8.40
CA VAL A 143 -0.22 19.44 6.94
C VAL A 143 1.18 19.93 6.53
N ALA A 144 1.82 20.74 7.36
CA ALA A 144 3.17 21.24 7.12
C ALA A 144 4.20 20.12 6.95
N GLU A 145 4.02 18.99 7.63
CA GLU A 145 4.93 17.85 7.50
C GLU A 145 4.80 17.15 6.15
N TYR A 146 3.56 16.91 5.68
CA TYR A 146 3.31 16.40 4.32
C TYR A 146 3.88 17.38 3.28
N MET A 147 3.57 18.67 3.43
CA MET A 147 3.98 19.70 2.48
C MET A 147 5.50 19.92 2.43
N LYS A 148 6.23 19.69 3.54
CA LYS A 148 7.70 19.71 3.56
C LYS A 148 8.29 18.71 2.56
N TRP A 149 7.78 17.49 2.53
CA TRP A 149 8.29 16.44 1.63
C TRP A 149 7.82 16.64 0.19
N THR A 150 6.59 17.13 0.00
CA THR A 150 6.08 17.59 -1.30
C THR A 150 6.96 18.68 -1.90
N GLU A 151 7.28 19.72 -1.13
CA GLU A 151 8.12 20.83 -1.54
C GLU A 151 9.53 20.34 -1.91
N ARG A 152 10.10 19.46 -1.08
CA ARG A 152 11.41 18.86 -1.36
C ARG A 152 11.40 18.08 -2.67
N TRP A 153 10.35 17.31 -2.94
CA TRP A 153 10.23 16.56 -4.19
C TRP A 153 10.14 17.50 -5.39
N PHE A 154 9.29 18.53 -5.36
CA PHE A 154 9.17 19.49 -6.46
C PHE A 154 10.50 20.21 -6.74
N ARG A 155 11.23 20.63 -5.70
CA ARG A 155 12.57 21.23 -5.87
C ARG A 155 13.57 20.30 -6.55
N ILE A 156 13.53 19.00 -6.21
CA ILE A 156 14.37 17.99 -6.86
C ILE A 156 13.96 17.83 -8.33
N GLN A 157 12.66 17.83 -8.65
CA GLN A 157 12.20 17.76 -10.04
C GLN A 157 12.58 19.01 -10.84
N GLU A 158 12.44 20.20 -10.27
CA GLU A 158 12.87 21.46 -10.89
C GLU A 158 14.39 21.45 -11.16
N TYR A 159 15.19 20.97 -10.20
CA TYR A 159 16.63 20.79 -10.38
C TYR A 159 16.95 19.81 -11.52
N ARG A 160 16.29 18.64 -11.54
CA ARG A 160 16.43 17.64 -12.63
C ARG A 160 15.97 18.19 -13.98
N ASN A 161 15.06 19.14 -13.98
CA ASN A 161 14.56 19.82 -15.18
C ASN A 161 15.35 21.11 -15.50
N ASN A 162 16.67 21.09 -15.26
CA ASN A 162 17.60 22.19 -15.53
C ASN A 162 17.20 23.53 -14.87
N GLY A 163 16.57 23.49 -13.70
CA GLY A 163 16.11 24.68 -12.98
C GLY A 163 14.82 25.29 -13.54
N THR A 164 14.15 24.64 -14.49
CA THR A 164 12.88 25.12 -15.04
C THR A 164 11.80 24.99 -13.97
N ALA A 165 11.15 26.11 -13.66
CA ALA A 165 10.05 26.14 -12.71
C ALA A 165 8.91 25.21 -13.13
N ILE A 166 8.42 24.40 -12.19
CA ILE A 166 7.34 23.45 -12.41
C ILE A 166 6.07 24.00 -11.76
N LYS A 167 4.94 23.95 -12.46
CA LYS A 167 3.65 24.25 -11.84
C LYS A 167 3.35 23.18 -10.79
N ARG A 168 3.35 23.57 -9.52
CA ARG A 168 3.20 22.64 -8.39
C ARG A 168 1.74 22.33 -8.14
N ARG A 169 1.41 21.05 -8.14
CA ARG A 169 0.05 20.53 -8.02
C ARG A 169 -0.02 19.44 -6.96
N VAL A 170 -1.08 19.45 -6.17
CA VAL A 170 -1.35 18.39 -5.20
C VAL A 170 -2.74 17.83 -5.38
N PHE A 171 -2.87 16.51 -5.32
CA PHE A 171 -4.15 15.84 -5.11
C PHE A 171 -4.24 15.43 -3.64
N ILE A 172 -5.34 15.75 -2.95
CA ILE A 172 -5.49 15.48 -1.51
C ILE A 172 -6.65 14.52 -1.29
N ALA A 173 -6.33 13.34 -0.76
CA ALA A 173 -7.26 12.39 -0.18
C ALA A 173 -7.21 12.51 1.35
N THR A 174 -8.32 12.87 1.99
CA THR A 174 -8.37 13.11 3.43
C THR A 174 -9.74 12.77 4.00
N ASP A 175 -9.77 12.36 5.26
CA ASP A 175 -10.99 12.20 6.06
C ASP A 175 -11.33 13.45 6.90
N ASP A 176 -10.49 14.49 6.82
CA ASP A 176 -10.69 15.79 7.45
C ASP A 176 -10.69 16.90 6.38
N PRO A 177 -11.86 17.49 6.07
CA PRO A 177 -11.98 18.61 5.13
C PRO A 177 -11.17 19.85 5.53
N ASN A 178 -10.82 20.01 6.81
CA ASN A 178 -10.02 21.16 7.25
C ASN A 178 -8.56 21.07 6.77
N ALA A 179 -8.03 19.88 6.51
CA ALA A 179 -6.70 19.73 5.90
C ALA A 179 -6.62 20.40 4.52
N VAL A 180 -7.69 20.28 3.71
CA VAL A 180 -7.77 20.94 2.39
C VAL A 180 -7.80 22.47 2.55
N LYS A 181 -8.51 22.98 3.56
CA LYS A 181 -8.57 24.42 3.85
C LYS A 181 -7.21 24.96 4.30
N GLU A 182 -6.51 24.21 5.15
CA GLU A 182 -5.16 24.53 5.63
C GLU A 182 -4.17 24.62 4.45
N VAL A 183 -4.16 23.64 3.54
CA VAL A 183 -3.30 23.68 2.35
C VAL A 183 -3.59 24.90 1.48
N ASN A 184 -4.87 25.17 1.17
CA ASN A 184 -5.24 26.32 0.34
C ASN A 184 -4.83 27.65 0.96
N LYS A 185 -4.90 27.77 2.29
CA LYS A 185 -4.56 28.98 3.04
C LYS A 185 -3.04 29.17 3.11
N ASP A 186 -2.32 28.14 3.53
CA ASP A 186 -0.90 28.26 3.90
C ASP A 186 0.04 28.02 2.71
N TYR A 187 -0.45 27.39 1.63
CA TYR A 187 0.30 27.10 0.41
C TYR A 187 -0.40 27.63 -0.86
N PRO A 188 -0.70 28.94 -0.95
CA PRO A 188 -1.52 29.52 -2.03
C PRO A 188 -0.92 29.44 -3.44
N HIS A 189 0.35 29.06 -3.55
CA HIS A 189 1.06 28.89 -4.83
C HIS A 189 0.87 27.49 -5.44
N TYR A 190 0.33 26.53 -4.67
CA TYR A 190 -0.03 25.21 -5.16
C TYR A 190 -1.42 25.20 -5.81
N GLU A 191 -1.55 24.43 -6.89
CA GLU A 191 -2.86 24.08 -7.43
C GLU A 191 -3.38 22.83 -6.70
N VAL A 192 -4.49 22.98 -5.96
CA VAL A 192 -5.02 21.95 -5.07
C VAL A 192 -6.23 21.25 -5.70
N PHE A 193 -6.17 19.94 -5.81
CA PHE A 193 -7.26 19.07 -6.25
C PHE A 193 -7.72 18.21 -5.09
N ALA A 194 -8.97 18.38 -4.68
CA ALA A 194 -9.57 17.58 -3.61
C ALA A 194 -11.09 17.57 -3.76
N ASP A 195 -11.73 16.46 -3.43
CA ASP A 195 -13.19 16.40 -3.31
C ASP A 195 -13.58 16.54 -1.83
N THR A 196 -13.99 17.75 -1.45
CA THR A 196 -14.39 18.04 -0.07
C THR A 196 -15.67 17.30 0.36
N GLY A 197 -16.52 16.88 -0.60
CA GLY A 197 -17.68 16.04 -0.33
C GLY A 197 -17.28 14.60 0.01
N ILE A 198 -16.30 14.04 -0.70
CA ILE A 198 -15.69 12.75 -0.35
C ILE A 198 -15.07 12.83 1.05
N ALA A 199 -14.29 13.87 1.34
CA ALA A 199 -13.67 14.06 2.65
C ALA A 199 -14.69 14.09 3.80
N GLN A 200 -15.82 14.78 3.61
CA GLN A 200 -16.90 14.82 4.60
C GLN A 200 -17.60 13.46 4.77
N SER A 201 -17.72 12.67 3.69
CA SER A 201 -18.33 11.34 3.71
C SER A 201 -17.43 10.24 4.28
N ALA A 202 -16.11 10.47 4.36
CA ALA A 202 -15.13 9.54 4.91
C ALA A 202 -15.04 9.57 6.44
N ASN A 203 -15.67 10.56 7.08
CA ASN A 203 -15.78 10.67 8.53
C ASN A 203 -16.56 9.47 9.12
N VAL A 204 -16.26 9.10 10.37
CA VAL A 204 -16.76 7.91 11.07
C VAL A 204 -18.28 7.79 11.02
N SER A 205 -19.01 8.91 11.08
CA SER A 205 -20.47 8.95 11.08
C SER A 205 -21.15 8.55 9.77
N SER A 206 -20.45 8.59 8.63
CA SER A 206 -21.01 8.38 7.28
C SER A 206 -20.25 7.32 6.44
N ARG A 207 -19.24 6.69 7.06
CA ARG A 207 -18.25 5.81 6.40
C ARG A 207 -18.84 4.56 5.74
N TYR A 208 -19.95 4.04 6.22
CA TYR A 208 -20.55 2.78 5.73
C TYR A 208 -21.76 3.04 4.83
N THR A 209 -21.51 3.74 3.72
CA THR A 209 -22.51 4.06 2.69
C THR A 209 -21.92 3.85 1.31
N ASP A 210 -22.79 3.59 0.31
CA ASP A 210 -22.37 3.47 -1.10
C ASP A 210 -21.59 4.72 -1.57
N ALA A 211 -21.99 5.92 -1.12
CA ALA A 211 -21.32 7.17 -1.46
C ALA A 211 -19.89 7.25 -0.87
N SER A 212 -19.71 6.88 0.40
CA SER A 212 -18.39 6.84 1.03
C SER A 212 -17.49 5.77 0.38
N LEU A 213 -18.08 4.64 -0.02
CA LEU A 213 -17.38 3.60 -0.76
C LEU A 213 -16.89 4.11 -2.13
N TYR A 214 -17.74 4.77 -2.92
CA TYR A 214 -17.30 5.37 -4.19
C TYR A 214 -16.22 6.42 -3.97
N GLY A 215 -16.34 7.21 -2.89
CA GLY A 215 -15.36 8.22 -2.52
C GLY A 215 -13.98 7.63 -2.26
N ILE A 216 -13.90 6.61 -1.41
CA ILE A 216 -12.60 6.00 -1.05
C ILE A 216 -11.95 5.27 -2.23
N ILE A 217 -12.74 4.59 -3.08
CA ILE A 217 -12.20 3.96 -4.30
C ILE A 217 -11.69 5.01 -5.28
N THR A 218 -12.39 6.14 -5.40
CA THR A 218 -11.94 7.27 -6.22
C THR A 218 -10.63 7.83 -5.70
N ASP A 219 -10.53 8.12 -4.40
CA ASP A 219 -9.29 8.63 -3.78
C ASP A 219 -8.11 7.69 -4.01
N ILE A 220 -8.28 6.39 -3.77
CA ILE A 220 -7.23 5.37 -3.99
C ILE A 220 -6.74 5.39 -5.45
N GLN A 221 -7.65 5.41 -6.42
CA GLN A 221 -7.29 5.40 -7.85
C GLN A 221 -6.69 6.72 -8.33
N MET A 222 -7.09 7.87 -7.77
CA MET A 222 -6.48 9.15 -8.10
C MET A 222 -5.09 9.28 -7.46
N LEU A 223 -4.90 8.80 -6.22
CA LEU A 223 -3.59 8.69 -5.58
C LEU A 223 -2.64 7.84 -6.43
N SER A 224 -3.07 6.66 -6.89
CA SER A 224 -2.22 5.76 -7.69
C SER A 224 -1.75 6.35 -9.03
N LYS A 225 -2.43 7.38 -9.53
CA LYS A 225 -2.07 8.09 -10.78
C LYS A 225 -1.08 9.25 -10.55
N CYS A 226 -0.96 9.75 -9.32
CA CYS A 226 -0.04 10.84 -8.97
C CYS A 226 1.43 10.44 -9.22
N ASP A 227 2.32 11.41 -9.45
CA ASP A 227 3.73 11.18 -9.78
C ASP A 227 4.61 10.86 -8.57
N TYR A 228 4.11 11.18 -7.39
CA TYR A 228 4.73 10.89 -6.11
C TYR A 228 3.66 10.84 -5.03
N LEU A 229 3.86 10.02 -4.01
CA LEU A 229 2.97 9.96 -2.84
C LEU A 229 3.66 10.53 -1.61
N VAL A 230 2.94 11.33 -0.81
CA VAL A 230 3.34 11.66 0.55
C VAL A 230 2.20 11.30 1.48
N CYS A 231 2.45 10.37 2.40
CA CYS A 231 1.39 9.83 3.23
C CYS A 231 1.92 9.22 4.54
N THR A 232 1.04 8.53 5.26
CA THR A 232 1.38 7.61 6.35
C THR A 232 1.11 6.18 5.89
N PHE A 233 2.14 5.33 5.84
CA PHE A 233 1.96 3.92 5.51
C PHE A 233 1.36 3.09 6.61
N SER A 234 1.07 3.61 7.80
CA SER A 234 0.10 2.99 8.74
C SER A 234 -1.32 2.89 8.13
N SER A 235 -1.65 3.76 7.17
CA SER A 235 -2.94 3.82 6.49
C SER A 235 -3.04 2.83 5.32
N ASN A 236 -3.99 1.88 5.41
CA ASN A 236 -4.33 0.98 4.31
C ASN A 236 -4.69 1.72 3.01
N VAL A 237 -5.25 2.92 3.11
CA VAL A 237 -5.65 3.72 1.93
C VAL A 237 -4.42 4.15 1.14
N CYS A 238 -3.38 4.63 1.83
CA CYS A 238 -2.15 4.98 1.15
C CYS A 238 -1.46 3.75 0.56
N ARG A 239 -1.38 2.65 1.32
CA ARG A 239 -0.77 1.40 0.81
C ARG A 239 -1.49 0.89 -0.44
N ALA A 240 -2.82 0.90 -0.47
CA ALA A 240 -3.60 0.52 -1.65
C ALA A 240 -3.33 1.43 -2.86
N GLY A 241 -3.23 2.75 -2.65
CA GLY A 241 -2.85 3.70 -3.71
C GLY A 241 -1.44 3.46 -4.23
N TYR A 242 -0.48 3.19 -3.33
CA TYR A 242 0.91 2.84 -3.68
C TYR A 242 1.01 1.50 -4.39
N GLU A 243 0.26 0.48 -3.97
CA GLU A 243 0.20 -0.83 -4.62
C GLU A 243 -0.34 -0.69 -6.04
N LEU A 244 -1.49 -0.03 -6.23
CA LEU A 244 -2.02 0.23 -7.58
C LEU A 244 -1.06 1.06 -8.45
N MET A 245 -0.27 1.95 -7.84
CA MET A 245 0.74 2.71 -8.59
C MET A 245 1.75 1.77 -9.27
N GLN A 246 2.11 0.64 -8.65
CA GLN A 246 3.08 -0.33 -9.20
C GLN A 246 2.67 -0.95 -10.53
N VAL A 247 1.37 -1.04 -10.82
CA VAL A 247 0.88 -1.57 -12.11
C VAL A 247 0.61 -0.50 -13.15
N ILE A 248 0.42 0.75 -12.71
CA ILE A 248 0.12 1.89 -13.59
C ILE A 248 1.41 2.54 -14.11
N LYS A 249 2.46 2.56 -13.28
CA LYS A 249 3.77 3.12 -13.62
C LYS A 249 4.79 1.98 -13.78
N GLY A 250 5.89 2.24 -14.49
CA GLY A 250 6.92 1.23 -14.78
C GLY A 250 7.60 0.67 -13.53
N ASP A 251 8.41 1.48 -12.84
CA ASP A 251 9.01 1.15 -11.55
C ASP A 251 8.83 2.32 -10.56
N PRO A 252 7.70 2.36 -9.84
CA PRO A 252 7.42 3.41 -8.88
C PRO A 252 7.80 3.01 -7.45
N GLY A 253 8.66 2.00 -7.27
CA GLY A 253 9.03 1.47 -5.95
C GLY A 253 9.45 2.55 -4.96
N ASP A 254 10.19 3.55 -5.42
CA ASP A 254 10.68 4.68 -4.61
C ASP A 254 9.87 5.98 -4.77
N LEU A 255 8.72 5.96 -5.46
CA LEU A 255 7.90 7.14 -5.71
C LEU A 255 6.94 7.46 -4.56
N PHE A 256 7.44 7.39 -3.33
CA PHE A 256 6.70 7.78 -2.14
C PHE A 256 7.61 8.38 -1.06
N TYR A 257 6.99 9.07 -0.11
CA TYR A 257 7.55 9.36 1.21
C TYR A 257 6.49 9.05 2.28
N SER A 258 6.85 8.22 3.25
CA SER A 258 5.98 7.87 4.38
C SER A 258 6.43 8.63 5.63
N LEU A 259 5.50 9.26 6.34
CA LEU A 259 5.79 9.99 7.58
C LEU A 259 6.00 9.07 8.80
N ASP A 260 5.59 7.81 8.69
CA ASP A 260 5.67 6.82 9.75
C ASP A 260 6.32 5.52 9.27
N ASP A 261 5.54 4.52 8.91
CA ASP A 261 5.99 3.17 8.62
C ASP A 261 6.69 3.08 7.25
N PHE A 262 7.56 2.09 7.11
CA PHE A 262 7.93 1.57 5.79
C PHE A 262 6.77 0.74 5.22
N TYR A 263 6.82 0.36 3.94
CA TYR A 263 5.75 -0.46 3.37
C TYR A 263 5.64 -1.80 4.10
N TYR A 264 4.42 -2.17 4.48
CA TYR A 264 4.14 -3.49 5.04
C TYR A 264 2.77 -3.98 4.58
N TYR A 265 2.61 -5.30 4.56
CA TYR A 265 1.36 -5.99 4.34
C TYR A 265 0.93 -6.70 5.63
N VAL A 266 -0.31 -6.50 6.05
CA VAL A 266 -0.80 -7.08 7.31
C VAL A 266 -0.81 -8.62 7.23
N GLY A 267 -0.16 -9.28 8.18
CA GLY A 267 -0.02 -10.74 8.20
C GLY A 267 1.13 -11.27 7.32
N GLN A 268 2.03 -10.40 6.88
CA GLN A 268 3.25 -10.80 6.18
C GLN A 268 4.19 -11.65 7.05
N HIS A 269 5.07 -12.40 6.38
CA HIS A 269 6.28 -12.95 6.97
C HIS A 269 7.18 -11.83 7.52
N PRO A 270 8.04 -12.15 8.52
CA PRO A 270 9.03 -11.20 9.02
C PRO A 270 9.82 -10.57 7.87
N TYR A 271 9.94 -9.25 7.92
CA TYR A 271 10.77 -8.52 6.96
C TYR A 271 12.19 -8.53 7.46
N ASP A 272 13.08 -9.15 6.70
CA ASP A 272 14.49 -9.26 7.04
C ASP A 272 15.32 -8.46 6.03
N GLU A 273 16.42 -7.90 6.53
CA GLU A 273 17.50 -7.37 5.72
C GLU A 273 18.78 -8.21 5.97
N ILE A 274 19.72 -8.19 5.03
CA ILE A 274 21.05 -8.79 5.17
C ILE A 274 22.07 -7.66 5.29
N ALA A 275 22.92 -7.72 6.31
CA ALA A 275 24.07 -6.83 6.45
C ALA A 275 25.08 -7.04 5.31
N VAL A 276 25.40 -5.97 4.58
CA VAL A 276 26.40 -5.95 3.51
C VAL A 276 27.70 -5.29 3.95
N GLU A 277 27.67 -4.54 5.05
CA GLU A 277 28.83 -3.96 5.70
C GLU A 277 28.81 -4.23 7.20
N ALA A 278 30.01 -4.40 7.77
CA ALA A 278 30.15 -4.51 9.22
C ALA A 278 29.90 -3.16 9.91
N TYR A 279 29.40 -3.20 11.14
CA TYR A 279 29.19 -2.03 11.98
C TYR A 279 29.45 -2.39 13.44
N LYS A 280 30.10 -1.49 14.16
CA LYS A 280 30.24 -1.57 15.61
C LYS A 280 29.38 -0.49 16.22
N ALA A 281 28.51 -0.89 17.15
CA ALA A 281 27.64 0.03 17.86
C ALA A 281 28.47 1.14 18.51
N GLU A 282 28.12 2.38 18.24
CA GLU A 282 28.75 3.56 18.83
C GLU A 282 27.99 4.02 20.08
N LYS A 283 26.71 3.61 20.21
CA LYS A 283 25.84 3.92 21.34
C LYS A 283 25.21 2.66 21.96
N PRO A 284 24.74 2.73 23.23
CA PRO A 284 24.13 1.59 23.91
C PRO A 284 22.83 1.07 23.28
N ASP A 285 22.13 1.91 22.51
CA ASP A 285 20.88 1.58 21.84
C ASP A 285 21.08 1.10 20.39
N GLU A 286 22.33 0.97 19.93
CA GLU A 286 22.72 0.46 18.63
C GLU A 286 23.14 -1.02 18.69
N ILE A 287 23.15 -1.69 17.54
CA ILE A 287 23.56 -3.11 17.42
C ILE A 287 24.76 -3.27 16.50
N ASP A 288 25.63 -4.21 16.87
CA ASP A 288 26.71 -4.67 15.99
C ASP A 288 26.14 -5.40 14.77
N LEU A 289 26.76 -5.18 13.61
CA LEU A 289 26.52 -5.92 12.38
C LEU A 289 27.81 -6.60 11.90
N GLU A 290 27.71 -7.86 11.52
CA GLU A 290 28.70 -8.56 10.71
C GLU A 290 28.13 -8.82 9.31
N VAL A 291 28.99 -8.84 8.29
CA VAL A 291 28.55 -9.09 6.91
C VAL A 291 27.88 -10.46 6.82
N GLY A 292 26.66 -10.50 6.28
CA GLY A 292 25.83 -11.69 6.20
C GLY A 292 24.81 -11.84 7.34
N ASP A 293 24.87 -11.01 8.39
CA ASP A 293 23.87 -11.02 9.45
C ASP A 293 22.47 -10.73 8.90
N SER A 294 21.50 -11.53 9.35
CA SER A 294 20.08 -11.30 9.05
C SER A 294 19.48 -10.43 10.15
N VAL A 295 18.89 -9.29 9.78
CA VAL A 295 18.30 -8.33 10.70
C VAL A 295 16.80 -8.26 10.44
N ALA A 296 15.99 -8.64 11.43
CA ALA A 296 14.54 -8.50 11.36
C ALA A 296 14.17 -7.03 11.62
N ILE A 297 13.81 -6.29 10.56
CA ILE A 297 13.54 -4.86 10.66
C ILE A 297 12.20 -4.60 11.35
N THR A 298 12.20 -3.61 12.23
CA THR A 298 11.01 -3.17 12.99
C THR A 298 10.63 -1.72 12.69
N GLY A 299 11.51 -0.93 12.07
CA GLY A 299 11.21 0.45 11.69
C GLY A 299 12.34 1.12 10.90
N LYS A 300 11.98 2.02 9.97
CA LYS A 300 12.88 2.96 9.30
C LYS A 300 12.59 4.36 9.85
N TYR A 301 13.62 5.08 10.31
CA TYR A 301 13.44 6.37 11.02
C TYR A 301 13.76 7.60 10.14
N TRP A 302 14.06 7.37 8.86
CA TRP A 302 14.30 8.42 7.85
C TRP A 302 15.40 9.44 8.20
N ASN A 303 16.30 9.06 9.12
CA ASN A 303 17.42 9.86 9.62
C ASN A 303 18.79 9.19 9.34
N GLY A 304 18.81 8.17 8.48
CA GLY A 304 19.98 7.34 8.19
C GLY A 304 20.10 6.07 9.03
N PHE A 305 19.25 5.89 10.04
CA PHE A 305 19.19 4.68 10.87
C PHE A 305 17.85 3.94 10.73
N SER A 306 17.94 2.62 10.85
CA SER A 306 16.83 1.68 10.99
C SER A 306 16.90 1.03 12.38
N LYS A 307 15.81 0.41 12.83
CA LYS A 307 15.78 -0.40 14.05
C LYS A 307 15.34 -1.80 13.74
N GLY A 308 16.01 -2.78 14.32
CA GLY A 308 15.69 -4.19 14.11
C GLY A 308 16.38 -5.10 15.10
N GLN A 309 16.10 -6.39 15.00
CA GLN A 309 16.75 -7.43 15.78
C GLN A 309 17.77 -8.18 14.91
N ASN A 310 19.05 -8.15 15.29
CA ASN A 310 20.04 -9.00 14.65
C ASN A 310 19.81 -10.45 15.09
N ARG A 311 19.48 -11.34 14.14
CA ARG A 311 19.13 -12.73 14.43
C ARG A 311 20.29 -13.57 14.97
N ARG A 312 21.55 -13.16 14.74
CA ARG A 312 22.72 -13.86 15.27
C ARG A 312 22.97 -13.54 16.75
N THR A 313 22.82 -12.26 17.12
CA THR A 313 23.11 -11.80 18.49
C THR A 313 21.87 -11.70 19.36
N GLU A 314 20.67 -11.82 18.76
CA GLU A 314 19.35 -11.63 19.35
C GLU A 314 19.10 -10.23 19.93
N LYS A 315 20.04 -9.30 19.74
CA LYS A 315 19.93 -7.92 20.22
C LYS A 315 19.08 -7.08 19.29
N THR A 316 18.28 -6.21 19.90
CA THR A 316 17.45 -5.22 19.20
C THR A 316 18.00 -3.83 19.43
N GLY A 317 18.16 -3.07 18.35
CA GLY A 317 18.63 -1.69 18.43
C GLY A 317 18.75 -1.04 17.06
N PHE A 318 19.35 0.16 17.05
CA PHE A 318 19.56 0.94 15.85
C PHE A 318 20.78 0.49 15.06
N TYR A 319 20.72 0.64 13.75
CA TYR A 319 21.84 0.40 12.85
C TYR A 319 21.75 1.33 11.63
N PRO A 320 22.87 1.68 10.99
CA PRO A 320 22.85 2.52 9.79
C PRO A 320 22.12 1.82 8.64
N SER A 321 21.07 2.43 8.09
CA SER A 321 20.19 1.80 7.09
C SER A 321 20.91 1.41 5.80
N TYR A 322 21.98 2.12 5.42
CA TYR A 322 22.72 1.87 4.18
C TYR A 322 23.63 0.63 4.26
N LYS A 323 23.85 0.07 5.45
CA LYS A 323 24.72 -1.10 5.68
C LYS A 323 24.00 -2.42 5.51
N THR A 324 22.71 -2.38 5.19
CA THR A 324 21.88 -3.55 4.94
C THR A 324 21.23 -3.45 3.57
N ARG A 325 20.78 -4.59 3.06
CA ARG A 325 19.92 -4.68 1.88
C ARG A 325 18.79 -5.66 2.13
N GLU A 326 17.74 -5.58 1.35
CA GLU A 326 16.57 -6.43 1.48
C GLU A 326 16.90 -7.92 1.33
N LYS A 327 16.35 -8.74 2.25
CA LYS A 327 16.39 -10.20 2.14
C LYS A 327 15.10 -10.67 1.46
N TRP A 328 15.19 -10.89 0.15
CA TRP A 328 14.04 -11.30 -0.64
C TRP A 328 13.58 -12.73 -0.33
N ASN A 329 12.28 -12.88 -0.04
CA ASN A 329 11.63 -14.18 0.14
C ASN A 329 11.14 -14.70 -1.23
N ILE A 330 12.03 -15.39 -1.95
CA ILE A 330 11.73 -15.96 -3.27
C ILE A 330 11.18 -17.38 -3.10
N VAL A 331 9.93 -17.60 -3.47
CA VAL A 331 9.19 -18.84 -3.19
C VAL A 331 8.69 -19.47 -4.49
N ASP A 332 8.67 -20.79 -4.59
CA ASP A 332 8.00 -21.47 -5.69
C ASP A 332 6.47 -21.42 -5.50
N PHE A 333 5.76 -20.77 -6.43
CA PHE A 333 4.30 -20.68 -6.39
C PHE A 333 3.61 -21.80 -7.19
N GLY A 334 4.33 -22.57 -8.00
CA GLY A 334 3.79 -23.64 -8.84
C GLY A 334 2.85 -23.20 -9.98
N ILE A 335 2.60 -21.90 -10.16
CA ILE A 335 1.58 -21.37 -11.10
C ILE A 335 2.10 -20.98 -12.48
N PHE A 336 3.43 -20.87 -12.66
CA PHE A 336 4.05 -20.43 -13.93
C PHE A 336 4.70 -21.58 -14.72
N ASN A 337 4.47 -22.83 -14.32
CA ASN A 337 5.06 -24.01 -14.96
C ASN A 337 4.17 -24.59 -16.09
N SER A 338 3.26 -23.78 -16.65
CA SER A 338 2.28 -24.19 -17.67
C SER A 338 2.81 -24.09 -19.09
#